data_AF-A0A087UML2-F1
#
_entry.id   AF-A0A087UML2-F1
#
_cell.length_a   1.000
_cell.length_b   1.000
_cell.length_c   1.000
_cell.angle_alpha   90.00
_cell.angle_beta   90.00
_cell.angle_gamma   90.00
#
_symmetry.space_group_name_H-M   'P 1'
#
loop_
_entity.id
_entity.type
_entity.pdbx_description
1 polymer ?
#
loop_
_entity_poly.entity_id
_entity_poly.type
_entity_poly.pdbx_seq_one_letter_code
_entity_poly.pdbx_strand_id
1 'polypeptide(L)' 'MLVHTGERPFRCTVCNKAFTQSHVLKTHLLIHAGIKPYACQICNKNFRTSGTLNKHVQHFGHF' A
#
# COMPACT_ATOMS: atom_id res chain seq x y z
N MET A 1 -25.29 8.62 -19.93
CA MET A 1 -24.63 9.15 -18.72
C MET A 1 -24.14 7.95 -17.92
N LEU A 2 -22.90 7.50 -18.14
CA LEU A 2 -22.36 6.40 -17.33
C LEU A 2 -22.02 7.02 -15.97
N VAL A 3 -22.92 6.83 -15.02
CA VAL A 3 -22.74 7.25 -13.63
C VAL A 3 -21.40 6.67 -13.17
N HIS A 4 -20.55 7.53 -12.61
CA HIS A 4 -19.35 7.10 -11.92
C HIS A 4 -19.82 6.32 -10.67
N THR A 5 -20.16 5.02 -10.82
CA THR A 5 -20.88 4.25 -9.79
C THR A 5 -20.11 4.10 -8.48
N GLY A 6 -18.86 4.56 -8.43
CA GLY A 6 -18.07 4.63 -7.19
C GLY A 6 -17.91 3.28 -6.51
N GLU A 7 -18.22 2.19 -7.22
CA GLU A 7 -18.30 0.87 -6.63
C GLU A 7 -16.90 0.48 -6.18
N ARG A 8 -16.82 0.22 -4.89
CA ARG A 8 -15.62 -0.22 -4.21
C ARG A 8 -15.88 -1.64 -3.72
N PRO A 9 -15.77 -2.64 -4.62
CA PRO A 9 -16.13 -4.02 -4.30
C PRO A 9 -15.20 -4.62 -3.22
N PHE A 10 -14.00 -4.07 -3.06
CA PHE A 10 -13.02 -4.59 -2.11
C PHE A 10 -13.14 -3.88 -0.76
N ARG A 11 -13.89 -4.45 0.17
CA ARG A 11 -14.05 -3.92 1.53
C ARG A 11 -13.10 -4.58 2.52
N CYS A 12 -12.50 -3.76 3.39
CA CYS A 12 -11.73 -4.23 4.52
C CYS A 12 -12.66 -4.79 5.59
N THR A 13 -12.43 -6.03 6.01
CA THR A 13 -13.23 -6.70 7.05
C THR A 13 -12.96 -6.16 8.46
N VAL A 14 -11.85 -5.46 8.66
CA VAL A 14 -11.44 -4.95 9.99
C VAL A 14 -12.03 -3.56 10.27
N CYS A 15 -12.01 -2.66 9.27
CA CYS A 15 -12.47 -1.28 9.45
C CYS A 15 -13.57 -0.85 8.47
N ASN A 16 -14.14 -1.78 7.69
CA ASN A 16 -15.18 -1.55 6.68
C ASN A 16 -14.80 -0.56 5.56
N LYS A 17 -13.53 -0.15 5.45
CA LYS A 17 -13.07 0.75 4.41
C LYS A 17 -13.09 0.05 3.05
N ALA A 18 -13.71 0.71 2.07
CA ALA A 18 -13.86 0.17 0.72
C ALA A 18 -12.78 0.71 -0.23
N PHE A 19 -12.31 -0.14 -1.13
CA PHE A 19 -11.28 0.12 -2.13
C PHE A 19 -11.76 -0.32 -3.52
N THR A 20 -11.24 0.34 -4.55
CA THR A 20 -11.55 0.05 -5.96
C THR A 20 -10.74 -1.13 -6.51
N GLN A 21 -9.61 -1.46 -5.87
CA GLN A 21 -8.67 -2.48 -6.35
C GLN A 21 -8.28 -3.44 -5.21
N SER A 22 -8.19 -4.73 -5.53
CA SER A 22 -7.88 -5.79 -4.57
C SER A 22 -6.47 -5.66 -3.97
N HIS A 23 -5.47 -5.26 -4.76
CA HIS A 23 -4.10 -5.08 -4.27
C HIS A 23 -3.98 -3.91 -3.29
N VAL A 24 -4.81 -2.88 -3.44
CA VAL A 24 -4.88 -1.76 -2.48
C VAL A 24 -5.48 -2.24 -1.17
N LEU A 25 -6.53 -3.07 -1.21
CA LEU A 25 -7.05 -3.72 -0.01
C LEU A 25 -6.00 -4.62 0.66
N LYS A 26 -5.29 -5.46 -0.11
CA LYS A 26 -4.23 -6.34 0.43
C LYS A 26 -3.13 -5.55 1.15
N THR A 27 -2.63 -4.50 0.53
CA THR A 27 -1.60 -3.64 1.15
C THR A 27 -2.14 -2.85 2.35
N HIS A 28 -3.43 -2.49 2.33
CA HIS A 28 -4.11 -1.91 3.48
C HIS A 28 -4.23 -2.89 4.67
N LEU A 29 -4.47 -4.19 4.43
CA LEU A 29 -4.52 -5.19 5.51
C LEU A 29 -3.18 -5.32 6.26
N LEU A 30 -2.05 -5.04 5.59
CA LEU A 30 -0.74 -4.98 6.26
C LEU A 30 -0.67 -3.90 7.35
N ILE A 31 -1.51 -2.86 7.26
CA ILE A 31 -1.61 -1.83 8.30
C ILE A 31 -2.16 -2.43 9.59
N HIS A 32 -3.23 -3.21 9.47
CA HIS A 32 -3.86 -3.89 10.61
C HIS A 32 -2.96 -4.98 11.20
N ALA A 33 -2.22 -5.69 10.35
CA ALA A 33 -1.25 -6.70 10.80
C ALA A 33 0.06 -6.09 11.34
N GLY A 34 0.30 -4.79 11.17
CA GLY A 34 1.58 -4.16 11.52
C GLY A 34 2.77 -4.57 10.64
N ILE A 35 2.53 -5.36 9.58
CA ILE A 35 3.57 -5.92 8.73
C ILE A 35 4.06 -4.88 7.72
N LYS A 36 5.38 -4.83 7.51
CA LYS A 36 6.02 -4.00 6.49
C LYS A 36 7.02 -4.86 5.71
N PRO A 37 6.57 -5.51 4.62
CA PRO A 37 7.35 -6.57 3.97
C PRO A 37 8.53 -6.04 3.14
N TYR A 38 8.56 -4.74 2.83
CA TYR A 38 9.59 -4.15 1.99
C TYR A 38 10.62 -3.43 2.85
N ALA A 39 11.82 -3.98 3.00
CA ALA A 39 12.90 -3.35 3.75
C ALA A 39 13.93 -2.71 2.81
N CYS A 40 14.31 -1.45 3.09
CA CYS A 40 15.44 -0.81 2.43
C CYS A 40 16.74 -1.42 2.93
N GLN A 41 17.57 -1.92 2.02
CA GLN A 41 18.86 -2.53 2.36
C GLN A 41 19.94 -1.50 2.75
N ILE A 42 19.72 -0.21 2.45
CA ILE A 42 20.69 0.86 2.73
C ILE A 42 20.52 1.39 4.17
N CYS A 43 19.27 1.65 4.59
CA CYS A 43 18.97 2.27 5.88
C CYS A 43 18.10 1.42 6.81
N ASN A 44 17.81 0.16 6.43
CA ASN A 44 16.96 -0.77 7.18
C ASN A 44 15.55 -0.27 7.53
N LYS A 45 15.04 0.76 6.83
CA LYS A 45 13.65 1.20 6.97
C LYS A 45 12.69 0.25 6.27
N ASN A 46 11.61 -0.11 6.95
CA ASN A 46 10.54 -0.93 6.37
C ASN A 46 9.38 -0.10 5.81
N PHE A 47 8.83 -0.57 4.70
CA PHE A 47 7.76 0.02 3.91
C PHE A 47 6.65 -1.00 3.64
N ARG A 48 5.43 -0.50 3.38
CA ARG A 48 4.25 -1.34 3.12
C ARG A 48 4.04 -1.66 1.65
N THR A 49 4.64 -0.88 0.75
CA THR A 49 4.51 -1.07 -0.70
C THR A 49 5.87 -0.95 -1.40
N SER A 50 6.04 -1.67 -2.50
CA SER A 50 7.24 -1.59 -3.34
C SER A 50 7.46 -0.17 -3.89
N GLY A 51 6.38 0.52 -4.31
CA GLY A 51 6.47 1.88 -4.84
C GLY A 51 7.00 2.90 -3.82
N THR A 52 6.63 2.78 -2.54
CA THR A 52 7.16 3.66 -1.49
C THR A 52 8.63 3.36 -1.18
N LEU A 53 9.01 2.08 -1.16
CA LEU A 53 10.43 1.69 -1.08
C LEU A 53 11.22 2.22 -2.27
N ASN A 54 10.71 2.08 -3.51
CA ASN A 54 11.40 2.49 -4.72
C ASN A 54 11.70 4.00 -4.73
N LYS A 55 10.70 4.82 -4.41
CA LYS A 55 10.90 6.28 -4.27
C LYS A 55 11.92 6.60 -3.18
N HIS A 56 11.87 5.89 -2.06
CA HIS A 56 12.86 6.05 -1.00
C HIS A 56 14.28 5.70 -1.48
N VAL A 57 14.50 4.55 -2.11
CA VAL A 57 15.85 4.17 -2.57
C VAL A 57 16.35 5.06 -3.71
N GLN A 58 15.46 5.56 -4.59
CA GLN A 58 15.83 6.51 -5.64
C GLN A 58 16.33 7.84 -5.07
N HIS A 59 15.71 8.34 -4.00
CA HIS A 59 16.20 9.54 -3.31
C HIS A 59 17.46 9.30 -2.49
N PHE A 60 17.66 8.08 -1.96
CA PHE A 60 18.85 7.72 -1.18
C PHE A 60 20.05 7.33 -2.06
N GLY A 61 19.84 6.90 -3.30
CA GLY A 61 20.88 6.48 -4.25
C GLY A 61 21.52 7.61 -5.07
N HIS A 62 21.28 8.87 -4.68
CA HIS A 62 21.85 10.06 -5.33
C HIS A 62 22.98 10.72 -4.52
N PHE A 63 23.66 9.96 -3.64
CA PHE A 63 24.90 10.35 -2.99
C PHE A 63 26.05 9.47 -3.49
#